data_AF-A0A1Y0CPT8-F1
#
_entry.id   AF-A0A1Y0CPT8-F1
#
_cell.length_a   1.000
_cell.length_b   1.000
_cell.length_c   1.000
_cell.angle_alpha   90.00
_cell.angle_beta   90.00
_cell.angle_gamma   90.00
#
_symmetry.space_group_name_H-M   'P 1'
#
loop_
_entity.id
_entity.type
_entity.pdbx_description
1 polymer ?
#
loop_
_entity_poly.entity_id
_entity_poly.type
_entity_poly.pdbx_seq_one_letter_code
_entity_poly.pdbx_strand_id
1 'polypeptide(L)'
;MISAFMQFEFLRNAFYTGILIGFLAPLLGVFVVVRRLSLIADALSHVTLAGIAASLLVEKRFGLMVGVSPIYFGMAFSVTGALFIEKLRGVYKHYQELAIPIILSSGIGLGVIFISLADGFNTDLFNFLFGSVSAVTSTDFWTVFIVTIGVLLTIILFYKEFFILSFDEEHAKVSGVNARVFHLIFIIMVALVIAASMRIVGILLVSSLMTLPVAASMRLSRGFKQTIVLAIVFGEIAVIGGLISSFYFDLAPGGTIVILSVLILIVTILWNKIRGVK
;
A
#
# COMPACT_ATOMS: atom_id res chain seq x y z
N MET A 1 -17.28 4.85 -21.36
CA MET A 1 -17.00 4.71 -19.91
C MET A 1 -18.20 4.99 -19.01
N ILE A 2 -18.79 6.19 -18.99
CA ILE A 2 -19.88 6.54 -18.03
C ILE A 2 -21.09 5.59 -18.11
N SER A 3 -21.44 5.12 -19.32
CA SER A 3 -22.49 4.09 -19.50
C SER A 3 -22.09 2.70 -18.99
N ALA A 4 -20.83 2.30 -19.17
CA ALA A 4 -20.30 1.01 -18.67
C ALA A 4 -20.23 0.96 -17.14
N PHE A 5 -19.97 2.10 -16.48
CA PHE A 5 -20.04 2.26 -15.02
C PHE A 5 -21.44 2.02 -14.42
N MET A 6 -22.47 2.33 -15.20
CA MET A 6 -23.85 2.11 -14.80
C MET A 6 -24.30 0.66 -14.98
N GLN A 7 -23.66 -0.09 -15.88
CA GLN A 7 -24.02 -1.49 -16.19
C GLN A 7 -23.22 -2.54 -15.41
N PHE A 8 -21.94 -2.29 -15.11
CA PHE A 8 -21.06 -3.30 -14.49
C PHE A 8 -20.69 -2.94 -13.05
N GLU A 9 -21.15 -3.75 -12.09
CA GLU A 9 -20.89 -3.57 -10.66
C GLU A 9 -19.39 -3.67 -10.32
N PHE A 10 -18.67 -4.64 -10.91
CA PHE A 10 -17.23 -4.80 -10.69
C PHE A 10 -16.43 -3.56 -11.12
N LEU A 11 -16.82 -2.91 -12.23
CA LEU A 11 -16.12 -1.74 -12.74
C LEU A 11 -16.33 -0.52 -11.82
N ARG A 12 -17.55 -0.38 -11.29
CA ARG A 12 -17.88 0.64 -10.28
C ARG A 12 -17.10 0.41 -8.99
N ASN A 13 -17.10 -0.81 -8.49
CA ASN A 13 -16.35 -1.18 -7.28
C ASN A 13 -14.87 -0.93 -7.47
N ALA A 14 -14.29 -1.33 -8.61
CA ALA A 14 -12.89 -1.12 -8.89
C ALA A 14 -12.50 0.36 -8.93
N PHE A 15 -13.34 1.21 -9.50
CA PHE A 15 -13.06 2.64 -9.58
C PHE A 15 -13.18 3.35 -8.24
N TYR A 16 -14.23 3.08 -7.46
CA TYR A 16 -14.35 3.64 -6.12
C TYR A 16 -13.25 3.14 -5.19
N THR A 17 -12.94 1.84 -5.23
CA THR A 17 -11.82 1.27 -4.48
C THR A 17 -10.50 1.88 -4.92
N GLY A 18 -10.31 2.08 -6.23
CA GLY A 18 -9.15 2.74 -6.80
C GLY A 18 -8.96 4.16 -6.29
N ILE A 19 -10.01 4.99 -6.26
CA ILE A 19 -9.95 6.33 -5.68
C ILE A 19 -9.55 6.27 -4.20
N LEU A 20 -10.20 5.41 -3.40
CA LEU A 20 -9.86 5.27 -1.98
C LEU A 20 -8.38 4.90 -1.77
N ILE A 21 -7.85 3.98 -2.58
CA ILE A 21 -6.43 3.58 -2.53
C ILE A 21 -5.52 4.68 -3.06
N GLY A 22 -5.87 5.31 -4.18
CA GLY A 22 -5.15 6.42 -4.80
C GLY A 22 -5.02 7.63 -3.88
N PHE A 23 -5.96 7.78 -2.96
CA PHE A 23 -5.90 8.74 -1.87
C PHE A 23 -5.02 8.25 -0.70
N LEU A 24 -5.29 7.05 -0.17
CA LEU A 24 -4.66 6.52 1.04
C LEU A 24 -3.17 6.22 0.88
N ALA A 25 -2.80 5.57 -0.22
CA ALA A 25 -1.45 5.06 -0.42
C ALA A 25 -0.44 6.21 -0.49
N PRO A 26 -0.64 7.29 -1.27
CA PRO A 26 0.25 8.45 -1.23
C PRO A 26 0.16 9.23 0.09
N LEU A 27 -1.02 9.31 0.73
CA LEU A 27 -1.17 9.99 2.02
C LEU A 27 -0.25 9.37 3.09
N LEU A 28 -0.32 8.05 3.28
CA LEU A 28 0.59 7.34 4.16
C LEU A 28 2.02 7.34 3.61
N GLY A 29 2.16 7.25 2.30
CA GLY A 29 3.42 7.31 1.56
C GLY A 29 4.28 8.52 1.93
N VAL A 30 3.68 9.71 2.09
CA VAL A 30 4.42 10.91 2.52
C VAL A 30 5.10 10.68 3.87
N PHE A 31 4.39 10.13 4.85
CA PHE A 31 4.97 9.82 6.16
C PHE A 31 6.02 8.71 6.07
N VAL A 32 5.77 7.67 5.26
CA VAL A 32 6.71 6.56 5.04
C VAL A 32 8.03 7.08 4.47
N VAL A 33 7.97 7.91 3.43
CA VAL A 33 9.15 8.43 2.72
C VAL A 33 9.92 9.42 3.61
N VAL A 34 9.24 10.35 4.28
CA VAL A 34 9.91 11.31 5.18
C VAL A 34 10.60 10.61 6.34
N ARG A 35 10.00 9.53 6.87
CA ARG A 35 10.60 8.70 7.92
C ARG A 35 11.65 7.71 7.43
N ARG A 36 11.98 7.70 6.14
CA ARG A 36 12.94 6.77 5.50
C ARG A 36 12.55 5.29 5.63
N LEU A 37 11.26 5.00 5.76
CA LEU A 37 10.72 3.64 5.89
C LEU A 37 10.21 3.09 4.55
N SER A 38 10.69 3.60 3.41
CA SER A 38 10.17 3.25 2.09
C SER A 38 10.14 1.75 1.80
N LEU A 39 11.10 0.99 2.34
CA LEU A 39 11.19 -0.46 2.19
C LEU A 39 10.18 -1.24 3.05
N ILE A 40 9.53 -0.61 4.02
CA ILE A 40 8.54 -1.29 4.86
C ILE A 40 7.33 -1.74 4.06
N ALA A 41 6.95 -0.93 3.07
CA ALA A 41 5.82 -1.25 2.21
C ALA A 41 6.09 -2.51 1.39
N ASP A 42 7.33 -2.66 0.92
CA ASP A 42 7.77 -3.83 0.15
C ASP A 42 7.80 -5.10 1.01
N ALA A 43 8.38 -5.01 2.22
CA ALA A 43 8.39 -6.13 3.17
C ALA A 43 6.97 -6.60 3.54
N LEU A 44 6.09 -5.68 3.88
CA LEU A 44 4.71 -5.99 4.26
C LEU A 44 3.89 -6.51 3.07
N SER A 45 4.15 -6.04 1.85
CA SER A 45 3.56 -6.61 0.63
C SER A 45 3.87 -8.10 0.51
N HIS A 46 5.15 -8.51 0.63
CA HIS A 46 5.51 -9.91 0.52
C HIS A 46 4.98 -10.78 1.68
N VAL A 47 4.88 -10.24 2.89
CA VAL A 47 4.21 -10.93 4.01
C VAL A 47 2.71 -11.08 3.75
N THR A 48 2.05 -10.07 3.16
CA THR A 48 0.65 -10.14 2.74
C THR A 48 0.44 -11.25 1.72
N LEU A 49 1.34 -11.34 0.71
CA LEU A 49 1.32 -12.41 -0.29
C LEU A 49 1.41 -13.80 0.37
N ALA A 50 2.27 -13.95 1.37
CA ALA A 50 2.37 -15.20 2.12
C ALA A 50 1.05 -15.54 2.83
N GLY A 51 0.36 -14.55 3.40
CA GLY A 51 -0.96 -14.75 4.02
C GLY A 51 -2.01 -15.21 3.02
N ILE A 52 -2.04 -14.63 1.81
CA ILE A 52 -2.97 -15.03 0.75
C ILE A 52 -2.64 -16.43 0.24
N ALA A 53 -1.36 -16.76 0.06
CA ALA A 53 -0.96 -18.12 -0.30
C ALA A 53 -1.37 -19.12 0.79
N ALA A 54 -1.25 -18.73 2.07
CA ALA A 54 -1.73 -19.54 3.18
C ALA A 54 -3.25 -19.72 3.17
N SER A 55 -4.04 -18.70 2.82
CA SER A 55 -5.50 -18.85 2.72
C SER A 55 -5.90 -19.85 1.64
N LEU A 56 -5.27 -19.79 0.47
CA LEU A 56 -5.48 -20.74 -0.63
C LEU A 56 -5.11 -22.17 -0.21
N LEU A 57 -4.01 -22.33 0.54
CA LEU A 57 -3.60 -23.63 1.07
C LEU A 57 -4.61 -24.18 2.09
N VAL A 58 -5.10 -23.35 3.01
CA VAL A 58 -6.06 -23.73 4.05
C VAL A 58 -7.39 -24.14 3.44
N GLU A 59 -7.92 -23.33 2.53
CA GLU A 59 -9.17 -23.60 1.81
C GLU A 59 -9.11 -24.97 1.13
N LYS A 60 -8.00 -25.27 0.45
CA LYS A 60 -7.78 -26.53 -0.24
C LYS A 60 -7.57 -27.73 0.68
N ARG A 61 -6.80 -27.58 1.76
CA ARG A 61 -6.43 -28.70 2.65
C ARG A 61 -7.55 -29.09 3.61
N PHE A 62 -8.28 -28.12 4.13
CA PHE A 62 -9.21 -28.34 5.22
C PHE A 62 -10.67 -28.18 4.81
N GLY A 63 -10.98 -27.56 3.66
CA GLY A 63 -12.35 -27.22 3.24
C GLY A 63 -13.08 -26.27 4.20
N LEU A 64 -12.47 -25.97 5.35
CA LEU A 64 -12.85 -24.95 6.32
C LEU A 64 -12.38 -23.62 5.74
N MET A 65 -13.31 -22.69 5.54
CA MET A 65 -13.14 -21.35 4.94
C MET A 65 -13.43 -21.18 3.45
N VAL A 66 -14.18 -22.10 2.84
CA VAL A 66 -14.86 -21.82 1.56
C VAL A 66 -15.72 -20.56 1.73
N GLY A 67 -15.37 -19.48 1.03
CA GLY A 67 -16.11 -18.21 1.04
C GLY A 67 -15.54 -17.08 1.91
N VAL A 68 -14.43 -17.27 2.64
CA VAL A 68 -13.75 -16.17 3.33
C VAL A 68 -12.83 -15.45 2.34
N SER A 69 -12.96 -14.12 2.20
CA SER A 69 -12.11 -13.37 1.26
C SER A 69 -10.62 -13.48 1.64
N PRO A 70 -9.72 -13.85 0.70
CA PRO A 70 -8.28 -13.94 0.94
C PRO A 70 -7.64 -12.66 1.49
N ILE A 71 -8.29 -11.51 1.29
CA ILE A 71 -7.87 -10.21 1.82
C ILE A 71 -7.71 -10.22 3.34
N TYR A 72 -8.55 -10.96 4.07
CA TYR A 72 -8.50 -11.00 5.54
C TYR A 72 -7.26 -11.75 6.05
N PHE A 73 -6.87 -12.81 5.37
CA PHE A 73 -5.61 -13.51 5.66
C PHE A 73 -4.40 -12.64 5.32
N GLY A 74 -4.44 -11.97 4.16
CA GLY A 74 -3.43 -10.98 3.80
C GLY A 74 -3.27 -9.90 4.87
N MET A 75 -4.37 -9.33 5.36
CA MET A 75 -4.38 -8.35 6.45
C MET A 75 -3.83 -8.93 7.75
N ALA A 76 -4.28 -10.11 8.17
CA ALA A 76 -3.82 -10.74 9.40
C ALA A 76 -2.31 -11.02 9.37
N PHE A 77 -1.79 -11.53 8.25
CA PHE A 77 -0.36 -11.76 8.07
C PHE A 77 0.42 -10.45 8.00
N SER A 78 -0.07 -9.44 7.27
CA SER A 78 0.58 -8.13 7.17
C SER A 78 0.67 -7.44 8.52
N VAL A 79 -0.42 -7.44 9.31
CA VAL A 79 -0.42 -6.92 10.68
C VAL A 79 0.54 -7.71 11.58
N THR A 80 0.54 -9.04 11.47
CA THR A 80 1.48 -9.88 12.23
C THR A 80 2.94 -9.56 11.84
N GLY A 81 3.22 -9.38 10.55
CA GLY A 81 4.51 -8.94 10.03
C GLY A 81 4.91 -7.57 10.57
N ALA A 82 3.98 -6.61 10.61
CA ALA A 82 4.19 -5.29 11.21
C ALA A 82 4.59 -5.36 12.69
N LEU A 83 3.90 -6.20 13.47
CA LEU A 83 4.24 -6.43 14.87
C LEU A 83 5.63 -7.07 15.03
N PHE A 84 5.98 -8.02 14.17
CA PHE A 84 7.31 -8.63 14.17
C PHE A 84 8.41 -7.65 13.76
N ILE A 85 8.18 -6.77 12.78
CA ILE A 85 9.11 -5.69 12.42
C ILE A 85 9.40 -4.85 13.66
N GLU A 86 8.36 -4.38 14.37
CA GLU A 86 8.56 -3.54 15.56
C GLU A 86 9.32 -4.29 16.67
N LYS A 87 8.98 -5.56 16.90
CA LYS A 87 9.68 -6.39 17.90
C LYS A 87 11.16 -6.57 17.53
N LEU A 88 11.47 -6.85 16.27
CA LEU A 88 12.84 -7.01 15.78
C LEU A 88 13.63 -5.70 15.86
N ARG A 89 13.01 -4.54 15.58
CA ARG A 89 13.65 -3.23 15.76
C ARG A 89 14.03 -2.95 17.21
N GLY A 90 13.25 -3.47 18.17
CA GLY A 90 13.59 -3.45 19.59
C GLY A 90 14.80 -4.32 19.94
N VAL A 91 14.91 -5.50 19.32
CA VAL A 91 16.04 -6.43 19.52
C VAL A 91 17.33 -5.88 18.88
N TYR A 92 17.25 -5.40 17.64
CA TYR A 92 18.38 -4.83 16.89
C TYR A 92 18.46 -3.31 17.06
N LYS A 93 18.55 -2.82 18.30
CA LYS A 93 18.48 -1.38 18.62
C LYS A 93 19.48 -0.50 17.84
N HIS A 94 20.67 -1.03 17.53
CA HIS A 94 21.71 -0.32 16.78
C HIS A 94 21.63 -0.50 15.26
N TYR A 95 20.83 -1.47 14.80
CA TYR A 95 20.69 -1.83 13.39
C TYR A 95 19.22 -2.08 13.05
N GLN A 96 18.34 -1.13 13.41
CA GLN A 96 16.89 -1.27 13.27
C GLN A 96 16.46 -1.54 11.83
N GLU A 97 17.23 -1.05 10.86
CA GLU A 97 17.03 -1.29 9.44
C GLU A 97 17.08 -2.77 9.05
N LEU A 98 17.74 -3.64 9.85
CA LEU A 98 17.79 -5.09 9.60
C LEU A 98 16.44 -5.77 9.79
N ALA A 99 15.53 -5.20 10.57
CA ALA A 99 14.22 -5.79 10.81
C ALA A 99 13.41 -5.95 9.51
N ILE A 100 13.53 -4.98 8.60
CA ILE A 100 12.78 -4.96 7.33
C ILE A 100 13.26 -6.08 6.39
N PRO A 101 14.56 -6.21 6.04
CA PRO A 101 15.06 -7.32 5.23
C PRO A 101 14.78 -8.70 5.83
N ILE A 102 14.91 -8.87 7.15
CA ILE A 102 14.61 -10.16 7.82
C ILE A 102 13.16 -10.57 7.56
N ILE A 103 12.22 -9.64 7.72
CA ILE A 103 10.79 -9.89 7.51
C ILE A 103 10.45 -10.04 6.03
N LEU A 104 11.07 -9.26 5.16
CA LEU A 104 10.97 -9.43 3.70
C LEU A 104 11.38 -10.84 3.27
N SER A 105 12.59 -11.28 3.65
CA SER A 105 13.08 -12.63 3.33
C SER A 105 12.19 -13.72 3.92
N SER A 106 11.69 -13.53 5.14
CA SER A 106 10.77 -14.48 5.78
C SER A 106 9.42 -14.54 5.05
N GLY A 107 8.85 -13.40 4.66
CA GLY A 107 7.60 -13.32 3.91
C GLY A 107 7.72 -13.98 2.54
N ILE A 108 8.80 -13.69 1.79
CA ILE A 108 9.06 -14.34 0.50
C ILE A 108 9.22 -15.86 0.68
N GLY A 109 10.07 -16.29 1.62
CA GLY A 109 10.32 -17.72 1.85
C GLY A 109 9.05 -18.48 2.24
N LEU A 110 8.28 -17.96 3.20
CA LEU A 110 7.01 -18.55 3.61
C LEU A 110 5.99 -18.54 2.47
N GLY A 111 5.89 -17.44 1.73
CA GLY A 111 4.98 -17.33 0.59
C GLY A 111 5.27 -18.38 -0.47
N VAL A 112 6.53 -18.57 -0.85
CA VAL A 112 6.92 -19.60 -1.83
C VAL A 112 6.59 -21.01 -1.33
N ILE A 113 6.83 -21.31 -0.05
CA ILE A 113 6.46 -22.60 0.55
C ILE A 113 4.95 -22.82 0.47
N PHE A 114 4.13 -21.84 0.87
CA PHE A 114 2.68 -21.97 0.82
C PHE A 114 2.14 -22.10 -0.60
N ILE A 115 2.68 -21.32 -1.56
CA ILE A 115 2.33 -21.43 -2.97
C ILE A 115 2.66 -22.84 -3.49
N SER A 116 3.85 -23.35 -3.19
CA SER A 116 4.27 -24.69 -3.64
C SER A 116 3.38 -25.80 -3.05
N LEU A 117 2.91 -25.65 -1.82
CA LEU A 117 2.00 -26.60 -1.18
C LEU A 117 0.55 -26.48 -1.71
N ALA A 118 0.20 -25.36 -2.34
CA ALA A 118 -1.13 -25.04 -2.86
C ALA A 118 -1.31 -25.36 -4.37
N ASP A 119 -0.49 -26.25 -4.96
CA ASP A 119 -0.39 -26.57 -6.40
C ASP A 119 0.21 -25.48 -7.30
N GLY A 120 0.94 -24.52 -6.71
CA GLY A 120 1.71 -23.55 -7.48
C GLY A 120 0.92 -22.31 -7.91
N PHE A 121 1.38 -21.67 -8.99
CA PHE A 121 0.84 -20.40 -9.46
C PHE A 121 -0.47 -20.58 -10.23
N ASN A 122 -1.56 -20.01 -9.70
CA ASN A 122 -2.86 -19.94 -10.38
C ASN A 122 -3.16 -18.51 -10.88
N THR A 123 -4.25 -18.37 -11.64
CA THR A 123 -4.69 -17.08 -12.19
C THR A 123 -5.08 -16.08 -11.11
N ASP A 124 -5.63 -16.53 -9.99
CA ASP A 124 -6.01 -15.65 -8.88
C ASP A 124 -4.80 -15.05 -8.20
N LEU A 125 -3.75 -15.85 -7.96
CA LEU A 125 -2.48 -15.38 -7.42
C LEU A 125 -1.83 -14.36 -8.35
N PHE A 126 -1.86 -14.60 -9.66
CA PHE A 126 -1.41 -13.61 -10.64
C PHE A 126 -2.18 -12.29 -10.53
N ASN A 127 -3.51 -12.35 -10.42
CA ASN A 127 -4.36 -11.18 -10.23
C ASN A 127 -4.07 -10.45 -8.91
N PHE A 128 -3.69 -11.15 -7.83
CA PHE A 128 -3.29 -10.52 -6.57
C PHE A 128 -1.93 -9.83 -6.63
N LEU A 129 -1.00 -10.35 -7.44
CA LEU A 129 0.34 -9.78 -7.58
C LEU A 129 0.34 -8.47 -8.38
N PHE A 130 -0.45 -8.42 -9.45
CA PHE A 130 -0.45 -7.31 -10.42
C PHE A 130 -1.74 -6.49 -10.45
N GLY A 131 -2.75 -6.86 -9.65
CA GLY A 131 -4.05 -6.20 -9.62
C GLY A 131 -4.96 -6.64 -10.78
N SER A 132 -6.26 -6.59 -10.56
CA SER A 132 -7.27 -6.88 -11.59
C SER A 132 -8.58 -6.14 -11.30
N VAL A 133 -9.02 -5.30 -12.24
CA VAL A 133 -10.29 -4.55 -12.17
C VAL A 133 -11.49 -5.50 -12.08
N SER A 134 -11.44 -6.60 -12.81
CA SER A 134 -12.52 -7.58 -12.88
C SER A 134 -12.65 -8.44 -11.61
N ALA A 135 -11.59 -8.52 -10.81
CA ALA A 135 -11.55 -9.34 -9.60
C ALA A 135 -12.06 -8.62 -8.34
N VAL A 136 -12.53 -7.37 -8.46
CA VAL A 136 -12.94 -6.54 -7.32
C VAL A 136 -14.39 -6.84 -6.94
N THR A 137 -14.58 -7.39 -5.76
CA THR A 137 -15.91 -7.70 -5.23
C THR A 137 -16.47 -6.56 -4.38
N SER A 138 -17.79 -6.55 -4.15
CA SER A 138 -18.44 -5.56 -3.29
C SER A 138 -17.99 -5.66 -1.83
N THR A 139 -17.63 -6.86 -1.38
CA THR A 139 -17.00 -7.09 -0.06
C THR A 139 -15.60 -6.49 0.03
N ASP A 140 -14.81 -6.55 -1.04
CA ASP A 140 -13.49 -5.93 -1.09
C ASP A 140 -13.62 -4.39 -1.02
N PHE A 141 -14.59 -3.81 -1.76
CA PHE A 141 -14.89 -2.38 -1.69
C PHE A 141 -15.25 -1.93 -0.26
N TRP A 142 -16.20 -2.60 0.41
CA TRP A 142 -16.59 -2.25 1.78
C TRP A 142 -15.43 -2.41 2.78
N THR A 143 -14.60 -3.42 2.59
CA THR A 143 -13.40 -3.64 3.41
C THR A 143 -12.43 -2.47 3.25
N VAL A 144 -12.13 -2.07 2.01
CA VAL A 144 -11.26 -0.92 1.72
C VAL A 144 -11.87 0.37 2.26
N PHE A 145 -13.18 0.56 2.12
CA PHE A 145 -13.88 1.72 2.65
C PHE A 145 -13.77 1.85 4.17
N ILE A 146 -13.98 0.76 4.92
CA ILE A 146 -13.83 0.73 6.38
C ILE A 146 -12.38 1.03 6.79
N VAL A 147 -11.40 0.40 6.13
CA VAL A 147 -9.97 0.69 6.36
C VAL A 147 -9.67 2.16 6.08
N THR A 148 -10.23 2.72 5.02
CA THR A 148 -10.05 4.14 4.66
C THR A 148 -10.53 5.06 5.76
N ILE A 149 -11.75 4.84 6.27
CA ILE A 149 -12.30 5.63 7.37
C ILE A 149 -11.42 5.49 8.61
N GLY A 150 -11.03 4.27 8.98
CA GLY A 150 -10.19 4.04 10.16
C GLY A 150 -8.83 4.75 10.08
N VAL A 151 -8.15 4.65 8.94
CA VAL A 151 -6.86 5.30 8.71
C VAL A 151 -7.01 6.82 8.70
N LEU A 152 -8.02 7.36 8.00
CA LEU A 152 -8.28 8.79 7.94
C LEU A 152 -8.57 9.38 9.32
N LEU A 153 -9.47 8.74 10.09
CA LEU A 153 -9.79 9.17 11.45
C LEU A 153 -8.53 9.19 12.32
N THR A 154 -7.71 8.14 12.23
CA THR A 154 -6.46 8.04 13.00
C THR A 154 -5.47 9.14 12.62
N ILE A 155 -5.29 9.41 11.32
CA ILE A 155 -4.40 10.49 10.85
C ILE A 155 -4.92 11.85 11.27
N ILE A 156 -6.24 12.11 11.18
CA ILE A 156 -6.82 13.41 11.53
C ILE A 156 -6.71 13.65 13.04
N LEU A 157 -7.03 12.65 13.87
CA LEU A 157 -6.98 12.75 15.32
C LEU A 157 -5.55 12.93 15.83
N PHE A 158 -4.59 12.20 15.25
CA PHE A 158 -3.20 12.19 15.70
C PHE A 158 -2.22 12.85 14.72
N TYR A 159 -2.71 13.81 13.94
CA TYR A 159 -1.92 14.47 12.89
C TYR A 159 -0.66 15.11 13.46
N LYS A 160 -0.77 15.76 14.63
CA LYS A 160 0.35 16.49 15.26
C LYS A 160 1.45 15.52 15.69
N GLU A 161 1.07 14.40 16.27
CA GLU A 161 1.95 13.34 16.75
C GLU A 161 2.67 12.68 15.57
N PHE A 162 1.94 12.30 14.51
CA PHE A 162 2.57 11.76 13.31
C PHE A 162 3.49 12.75 12.62
N PHE A 163 3.10 14.03 12.58
CA PHE A 163 3.91 15.10 12.00
C PHE A 163 5.23 15.30 12.77
N ILE A 164 5.18 15.54 14.08
CA ILE A 164 6.39 15.79 14.89
C ILE A 164 7.32 14.57 14.83
N LEU A 165 6.79 13.36 14.99
CA LEU A 165 7.58 12.13 14.89
C LEU A 165 8.23 11.90 13.51
N SER A 166 7.76 12.58 12.45
CA SER A 166 8.37 12.47 11.13
C SER A 166 9.57 13.40 10.93
N PHE A 167 9.67 14.48 11.71
CA PHE A 167 10.73 15.48 11.58
C PHE A 167 11.73 15.44 12.74
N ASP A 168 11.24 15.24 13.96
CA ASP A 168 12.05 15.22 15.17
C ASP A 168 11.48 14.24 16.21
N GLU A 169 12.01 13.02 16.20
CA GLU A 169 11.60 11.96 17.13
C GLU A 169 12.02 12.27 18.58
N GLU A 170 13.17 12.93 18.78
CA GLU A 170 13.68 13.25 20.11
C GLU A 170 12.84 14.37 20.75
N HIS A 171 12.50 15.40 19.98
CA HIS A 171 11.59 16.45 20.42
C HIS A 171 10.18 15.92 20.71
N ALA A 172 9.69 14.95 19.93
CA ALA A 172 8.42 14.27 20.20
C ALA A 172 8.43 13.59 21.58
N LYS A 173 9.50 12.85 21.90
CA LYS A 173 9.65 12.15 23.19
C LYS A 173 9.67 13.13 24.36
N VAL A 174 10.41 14.24 24.23
CA VAL A 174 10.46 15.29 25.26
C VAL A 174 9.10 15.98 25.43
N SER A 175 8.33 16.11 24.35
CA SER A 175 6.97 16.67 24.36
C SER A 175 5.90 15.70 24.89
N GLY A 176 6.28 14.54 25.42
CA GLY A 176 5.38 13.55 26.01
C GLY A 176 4.71 12.62 25.00
N VAL A 177 5.09 12.66 23.71
CA VAL A 177 4.57 11.74 22.70
C VAL A 177 5.23 10.37 22.85
N ASN A 178 4.41 9.33 23.04
CA ASN A 178 4.91 7.96 23.08
C ASN A 178 5.25 7.46 21.67
N ALA A 179 6.49 7.74 21.23
CA ALA A 179 6.97 7.42 19.89
C ALA A 179 6.72 5.96 19.48
N ARG A 180 6.91 4.99 20.39
CA ARG A 180 6.72 3.56 20.09
C ARG A 180 5.28 3.23 19.74
N VAL A 181 4.31 3.75 20.49
CA VAL A 181 2.89 3.46 20.26
C VAL A 181 2.43 4.03 18.93
N PHE A 182 2.76 5.30 18.65
CA PHE A 182 2.41 5.93 17.37
C PHE A 182 3.15 5.30 16.19
N HIS A 183 4.38 4.84 16.39
CA HIS A 183 5.09 4.09 15.38
C HIS A 183 4.40 2.76 15.06
N LEU A 184 3.99 2.01 16.08
CA LEU A 184 3.25 0.75 15.92
C LEU A 184 1.91 0.97 15.20
N ILE A 185 1.13 1.96 15.63
CA ILE A 185 -0.13 2.34 14.97
C ILE A 185 0.13 2.68 13.50
N PHE A 186 1.20 3.44 13.21
CA PHE A 186 1.58 3.80 11.85
C PHE A 186 1.88 2.58 10.98
N ILE A 187 2.73 1.66 11.44
CA ILE A 187 3.06 0.45 10.67
C ILE A 187 1.80 -0.40 10.45
N ILE A 188 0.93 -0.54 11.46
CA ILE A 188 -0.33 -1.28 11.32
C ILE A 188 -1.23 -0.65 10.26
N MET A 189 -1.37 0.68 10.24
CA MET A 189 -2.12 1.37 9.18
C MET A 189 -1.53 1.10 7.80
N VAL A 190 -0.20 1.16 7.67
CA VAL A 190 0.50 0.86 6.41
C VAL A 190 0.23 -0.59 5.98
N ALA A 191 0.36 -1.55 6.90
CA ALA A 191 0.08 -2.97 6.66
C ALA A 191 -1.35 -3.21 6.15
N LEU A 192 -2.34 -2.58 6.79
CA LEU A 192 -3.74 -2.68 6.40
C LEU A 192 -4.00 -2.05 5.02
N VAL A 193 -3.43 -0.88 4.73
CA VAL A 193 -3.59 -0.22 3.42
C VAL A 193 -2.94 -1.05 2.33
N ILE A 194 -1.78 -1.65 2.57
CA ILE A 194 -1.12 -2.54 1.61
C ILE A 194 -1.99 -3.75 1.28
N ALA A 195 -2.48 -4.43 2.31
CA ALA A 195 -3.36 -5.58 2.14
C ALA A 195 -4.69 -5.20 1.47
N ALA A 196 -5.26 -4.04 1.81
CA ALA A 196 -6.47 -3.52 1.19
C ALA A 196 -6.27 -3.19 -0.31
N SER A 197 -5.06 -2.80 -0.69
CA SER A 197 -4.76 -2.31 -2.05
C SER A 197 -4.47 -3.42 -3.07
N MET A 198 -4.34 -4.67 -2.61
CA MET A 198 -3.91 -5.82 -3.42
C MET A 198 -4.78 -6.07 -4.68
N ARG A 199 -6.10 -5.87 -4.58
CA ARG A 199 -7.03 -6.19 -5.69
C ARG A 199 -6.92 -5.20 -6.85
N ILE A 200 -6.64 -3.93 -6.56
CA ILE A 200 -6.58 -2.87 -7.58
C ILE A 200 -5.17 -2.71 -8.13
N VAL A 201 -4.21 -2.47 -7.23
CA VAL A 201 -2.85 -2.06 -7.61
C VAL A 201 -1.94 -3.28 -7.75
N GLY A 202 -2.23 -4.35 -7.02
CA GLY A 202 -1.34 -5.51 -6.92
C GLY A 202 -0.31 -5.36 -5.82
N ILE A 203 -0.03 -6.47 -5.14
CA ILE A 203 0.85 -6.51 -3.96
C ILE A 203 2.26 -6.04 -4.28
N LEU A 204 2.80 -6.41 -5.44
CA LEU A 204 4.16 -6.06 -5.85
C LEU A 204 4.33 -4.58 -6.19
N LEU A 205 3.22 -3.89 -6.45
CA LEU A 205 3.20 -2.57 -7.08
C LEU A 205 2.68 -1.48 -6.14
N VAL A 206 2.06 -1.87 -5.02
CA VAL A 206 1.60 -0.95 -3.97
C VAL A 206 2.73 -0.09 -3.42
N SER A 207 3.92 -0.65 -3.19
CA SER A 207 5.09 0.09 -2.69
C SER A 207 5.46 1.24 -3.65
N SER A 208 5.30 1.02 -4.96
CA SER A 208 5.51 2.04 -5.99
C SER A 208 4.46 3.15 -5.93
N LEU A 209 3.17 2.81 -5.76
CA LEU A 209 2.11 3.81 -5.61
C LEU A 209 2.26 4.64 -4.32
N MET A 210 2.78 4.06 -3.24
CA MET A 210 3.07 4.80 -2.01
C MET A 210 4.29 5.73 -2.16
N THR A 211 5.26 5.41 -3.01
CA THR A 211 6.56 6.12 -3.04
C THR A 211 6.74 7.05 -4.24
N LEU A 212 6.31 6.67 -5.44
CA LEU A 212 6.55 7.45 -6.67
C LEU A 212 5.77 8.76 -6.74
N PRO A 213 4.45 8.81 -6.46
CA PRO A 213 3.70 10.07 -6.43
C PRO A 213 4.24 11.02 -5.36
N VAL A 214 4.70 10.47 -4.24
CA VAL A 214 5.33 11.21 -3.15
C VAL A 214 6.65 11.80 -3.61
N ALA A 215 7.52 11.03 -4.25
CA ALA A 215 8.79 11.52 -4.81
C ALA A 215 8.55 12.64 -5.84
N ALA A 216 7.53 12.51 -6.70
CA ALA A 216 7.14 13.54 -7.67
C ALA A 216 6.63 14.81 -6.96
N SER A 217 5.82 14.65 -5.91
CA SER A 217 5.29 15.77 -5.13
C SER A 217 6.40 16.54 -4.40
N MET A 218 7.39 15.84 -3.84
CA MET A 218 8.51 16.44 -3.11
C MET A 218 9.35 17.36 -3.98
N ARG A 219 9.43 17.11 -5.29
CA ARG A 219 10.11 17.99 -6.23
C ARG A 219 9.41 19.35 -6.35
N LEU A 220 8.08 19.39 -6.31
CA LEU A 220 7.31 20.61 -6.56
C LEU A 220 6.84 21.31 -5.28
N SER A 221 6.76 20.58 -4.17
CA SER A 221 6.25 21.09 -2.90
C SER A 221 7.27 21.95 -2.15
N ARG A 222 6.80 22.98 -1.46
CA ARG A 222 7.60 23.86 -0.58
C ARG A 222 7.39 23.57 0.91
N GLY A 223 6.52 22.63 1.25
CA GLY A 223 6.23 22.26 2.64
C GLY A 223 5.38 21.01 2.75
N PHE A 224 5.35 20.42 3.94
CA PHE A 224 4.78 19.09 4.17
C PHE A 224 3.31 18.94 3.77
N LYS A 225 2.45 19.92 4.12
CA LYS A 225 1.04 19.91 3.72
C LYS A 225 0.88 19.96 2.19
N GLN A 226 1.71 20.73 1.52
CA GLN A 226 1.70 20.79 0.05
C GLN A 226 2.18 19.47 -0.56
N THR A 227 3.17 18.82 0.04
CA THR A 227 3.62 17.48 -0.36
C THR A 227 2.48 16.47 -0.26
N ILE A 228 1.72 16.45 0.85
CA ILE A 228 0.54 15.58 1.00
C ILE A 228 -0.47 15.80 -0.11
N VAL A 229 -0.90 17.04 -0.32
CA VAL A 229 -1.93 17.35 -1.33
C VAL A 229 -1.46 16.97 -2.74
N LEU A 230 -0.22 17.32 -3.11
CA LEU A 230 0.32 16.98 -4.42
C LEU A 230 0.53 15.47 -4.60
N ALA A 231 0.96 14.76 -3.57
CA ALA A 231 1.14 13.31 -3.62
C ALA A 231 -0.20 12.60 -3.86
N ILE A 232 -1.26 13.03 -3.16
CA ILE A 232 -2.62 12.52 -3.36
C ILE A 232 -3.09 12.80 -4.79
N VAL A 233 -2.95 14.06 -5.26
CA VAL A 233 -3.37 14.41 -6.63
C VAL A 233 -2.63 13.57 -7.69
N PHE A 234 -1.32 13.39 -7.54
CA PHE A 234 -0.55 12.55 -8.46
C PHE A 234 -0.89 11.07 -8.36
N GLY A 235 -1.17 10.56 -7.16
CA GLY A 235 -1.64 9.18 -6.97
C GLY A 235 -3.01 8.95 -7.60
N GLU A 236 -3.95 9.88 -7.42
CA GLU A 236 -5.27 9.83 -8.06
C GLU A 236 -5.17 9.86 -9.58
N ILE A 237 -4.35 10.75 -10.14
CA ILE A 237 -4.11 10.80 -11.59
C ILE A 237 -3.54 9.47 -12.08
N ALA A 238 -2.58 8.88 -11.35
CA ALA A 238 -2.00 7.60 -11.72
C ALA A 238 -3.00 6.44 -11.62
N VAL A 239 -3.84 6.40 -10.58
CA VAL A 239 -4.82 5.33 -10.40
C VAL A 239 -5.97 5.49 -11.40
N ILE A 240 -6.60 6.66 -11.49
CA ILE A 240 -7.70 6.91 -12.43
C ILE A 240 -7.20 6.72 -13.86
N GLY A 241 -6.09 7.36 -14.23
CA GLY A 241 -5.51 7.22 -15.57
C GLY A 241 -5.10 5.77 -15.86
N GLY A 242 -4.58 5.06 -14.85
CA GLY A 242 -4.12 3.68 -14.98
C GLY A 242 -5.27 2.71 -15.18
N LEU A 243 -6.34 2.84 -14.40
CA LEU A 243 -7.53 2.00 -14.52
C LEU A 243 -8.25 2.23 -15.86
N ILE A 244 -8.37 3.49 -16.29
CA ILE A 244 -8.98 3.83 -17.58
C ILE A 244 -8.18 3.26 -18.74
N SER A 245 -6.86 3.48 -18.74
CA SER A 245 -5.98 3.02 -19.81
C SER A 245 -5.93 1.50 -19.84
N SER A 246 -5.82 0.86 -18.68
CA SER A 246 -5.86 -0.60 -18.54
C SER A 246 -7.14 -1.20 -19.13
N PHE A 247 -8.29 -0.58 -18.88
CA PHE A 247 -9.57 -1.05 -19.42
C PHE A 247 -9.68 -0.95 -20.94
N TYR A 248 -9.17 0.14 -21.55
CA TYR A 248 -9.27 0.33 -23.01
C TYR A 248 -8.20 -0.41 -23.80
N PHE A 249 -7.00 -0.59 -23.22
CA PHE A 249 -5.87 -1.24 -23.89
C PHE A 249 -5.67 -2.71 -23.47
N ASP A 250 -6.56 -3.26 -22.65
CA ASP A 250 -6.48 -4.64 -22.12
C ASP A 250 -5.14 -4.93 -21.43
N LEU A 251 -4.67 -3.98 -20.61
CA LEU A 251 -3.39 -4.06 -19.88
C LEU A 251 -3.62 -4.42 -18.41
N ALA A 252 -2.59 -4.96 -17.75
CA ALA A 252 -2.62 -5.20 -16.31
C ALA A 252 -2.71 -3.86 -15.52
N PRO A 253 -3.78 -3.63 -14.72
CA PRO A 253 -4.03 -2.35 -14.06
C PRO A 253 -2.87 -1.86 -13.21
N GLY A 254 -2.32 -2.71 -12.34
CA GLY A 254 -1.22 -2.32 -11.46
C GLY A 254 0.00 -1.85 -12.23
N GLY A 255 0.37 -2.56 -13.30
CA GLY A 255 1.50 -2.19 -14.16
C GLY A 255 1.28 -0.82 -14.80
N THR A 256 0.08 -0.55 -15.32
CA THR A 256 -0.26 0.74 -15.93
C THR A 256 -0.22 1.88 -14.91
N ILE A 257 -0.73 1.66 -13.69
CA ILE A 257 -0.70 2.65 -12.59
C ILE A 257 0.74 3.03 -12.22
N VAL A 258 1.63 2.03 -12.12
CA VAL A 258 3.05 2.27 -11.78
C VAL A 258 3.75 3.01 -12.91
N ILE A 259 3.57 2.62 -14.16
CA ILE A 259 4.18 3.31 -15.31
C ILE A 259 3.71 4.76 -15.38
N LEU A 260 2.43 5.03 -15.16
CA LEU A 260 1.93 6.41 -15.07
C LEU A 260 2.56 7.19 -13.91
N SER A 261 2.73 6.57 -12.74
CA SER A 261 3.41 7.20 -11.60
C SER A 261 4.88 7.55 -11.93
N VAL A 262 5.58 6.66 -12.65
CA VAL A 262 6.94 6.92 -13.15
C VAL A 262 6.95 8.06 -14.16
N LEU A 263 6.00 8.11 -15.10
CA LEU A 263 5.89 9.19 -16.08
C LEU A 263 5.63 10.53 -15.38
N ILE A 264 4.75 10.59 -14.39
CA ILE A 264 4.51 11.78 -13.57
C ILE A 264 5.82 12.22 -12.91
N LEU A 265 6.56 11.30 -12.29
CA LEU A 265 7.86 11.60 -11.69
C LEU A 265 8.86 12.18 -12.71
N ILE A 266 9.01 11.57 -13.89
CA ILE A 266 9.90 12.06 -14.94
C ILE A 266 9.50 13.48 -15.38
N VAL A 267 8.21 13.72 -15.62
CA VAL A 267 7.69 15.03 -16.02
C VAL A 267 7.98 16.08 -14.94
N THR A 268 7.76 15.78 -13.66
CA THR A 268 8.06 16.72 -12.57
C THR A 268 9.55 17.03 -12.44
N ILE A 269 10.43 16.05 -12.67
CA ILE A 269 11.89 16.26 -12.68
C ILE A 269 12.30 17.19 -13.83
N LEU A 270 11.80 16.94 -15.04
CA LEU A 270 12.10 17.77 -16.21
C LEU A 270 11.57 19.19 -16.04
N TRP A 271 10.35 19.32 -15.51
CA TRP A 271 9.73 20.62 -15.24
C TRP A 271 10.56 21.46 -14.26
N ASN A 272 11.05 20.86 -13.17
CA ASN A 272 11.90 21.56 -12.21
C ASN A 272 13.23 22.01 -12.81
N LYS A 273 13.84 21.16 -13.65
CA LYS A 273 15.07 21.49 -14.36
C LYS A 273 14.88 22.72 -15.26
N ILE A 274 13.75 22.81 -15.96
CA ILE A 274 13.42 23.96 -16.83
C ILE A 274 13.16 25.23 -16.01
N ARG A 275 12.52 25.11 -14.83
CA ARG A 275 12.26 26.26 -13.95
C ARG A 275 13.49 26.79 -13.21
N GLY A 276 14.67 26.14 -13.35
CA GLY A 276 15.91 26.57 -12.71
C GLY A 276 15.87 26.51 -11.18
N VAL A 277 14.88 25.82 -10.59
CA VAL A 277 14.78 25.63 -9.14
C VAL A 277 15.77 24.53 -8.77
N LYS A 278 16.92 24.92 -8.22
CA LYS A 278 17.89 24.00 -7.62
C LYS A 278 17.31 23.32 -6.39
#